data_AF-A0A7Y3DGT9-F1
#
_entry.id   AF-A0A7Y3DGT9-F1
#
_cell.length_a   1.000
_cell.length_b   1.000
_cell.length_c   1.000
_cell.angle_alpha   90.00
_cell.angle_beta   90.00
_cell.angle_gamma   90.00
#
_symmetry.space_group_name_H-M   'P 1'
#
loop_
_entity.id
_entity.type
_entity.pdbx_description
1 polymer ?
#
loop_
_entity_poly.entity_id
_entity_poly.type
_entity_poly.pdbx_seq_one_letter_code
_entity_poly.pdbx_strand_id
1 'polypeptide(L)'
;MSEEIVTPEQGTAEAPKPVLPPPLAEVTGAFPEATLEESATGQNVVRVDAGRLVEFTQACRDAGFEMFIDVTAVDYRRQRPGPRYDVVILLLSLQHNLRIRILAGVDGEVPTAPSITSVYPGANFYEREVYDLFGIEFTGHPDLTRIMLPDDWSGHPLRKDSPVGSVPIQFKGTNKVQ
;
A
#
# COMPACT_ATOMS: atom_id res chain seq x y z
N MET A 1 0.60 50.65 -17.24
CA MET A 1 -0.23 50.15 -16.12
C MET A 1 -0.13 48.63 -16.17
N SER A 2 0.89 48.11 -15.51
CA SER A 2 1.16 46.68 -15.38
C SER A 2 0.52 46.22 -14.08
N GLU A 3 -0.59 45.49 -14.17
CA GLU A 3 -1.20 44.84 -13.01
C GLU A 3 -0.30 43.68 -12.56
N GLU A 4 0.23 43.83 -11.35
CA GLU A 4 1.04 42.85 -10.66
C GLU A 4 0.10 41.78 -10.10
N ILE A 5 0.22 40.55 -10.61
CA ILE A 5 -0.58 39.40 -10.16
C ILE A 5 -0.02 39.00 -8.78
N VAL A 6 -0.67 39.48 -7.72
CA VAL A 6 -0.44 39.02 -6.36
C VAL A 6 -0.89 37.57 -6.27
N THR A 7 0.07 36.66 -6.20
CA THR A 7 -0.20 35.25 -5.91
C THR A 7 -0.46 35.15 -4.40
N PRO A 8 -1.59 34.58 -3.94
CA PRO A 8 -1.84 34.46 -2.52
C PRO A 8 -0.82 33.49 -1.91
N GLU A 9 -0.10 33.94 -0.88
CA GLU A 9 0.68 33.05 -0.01
C GLU A 9 -0.25 31.97 0.54
N GLN A 10 -0.03 30.74 0.08
CA GLN A 10 -0.61 29.56 0.72
C GLN A 10 0.10 29.42 2.07
N GLY A 11 -0.51 29.97 3.11
CA GLY A 11 -0.09 29.73 4.48
C GLY A 11 -0.05 28.22 4.71
N THR A 12 1.14 27.70 5.02
CA THR A 12 1.36 26.33 5.47
C THR A 12 0.74 26.19 6.86
N ALA A 13 -0.59 26.08 6.92
CA ALA A 13 -1.26 25.64 8.13
C ALA A 13 -0.81 24.20 8.36
N GLU A 14 0.11 23.99 9.30
CA GLU A 14 0.46 22.66 9.79
C GLU A 14 -0.83 22.01 10.27
N ALA A 15 -1.29 21.02 9.50
CA ALA A 15 -2.53 20.33 9.81
C ALA A 15 -2.45 19.75 11.23
N PRO A 16 -3.55 19.75 11.98
CA PRO A 16 -3.54 19.23 13.34
C PRO A 16 -3.07 17.78 13.31
N LYS A 17 -1.96 17.49 13.99
CA LYS A 17 -1.42 16.12 14.11
C LYS A 17 -2.56 15.19 14.54
N PRO A 18 -2.86 14.11 13.78
CA PRO A 18 -3.96 13.23 14.10
C PRO A 18 -3.78 12.67 15.51
N VAL A 19 -4.76 12.91 16.38
CA VAL A 19 -4.76 12.40 17.74
C VAL A 19 -5.05 10.91 17.67
N LEU A 20 -4.04 10.09 17.99
CA LEU A 20 -4.21 8.65 17.96
C LEU A 20 -5.15 8.20 19.09
N PRO A 21 -6.04 7.25 18.82
CA PRO A 21 -6.77 6.57 19.88
C PRO A 21 -5.80 5.80 20.78
N PRO A 22 -6.12 5.59 22.07
CA PRO A 22 -5.21 4.98 23.06
C PRO A 22 -4.50 3.69 22.62
N PRO A 23 -5.17 2.66 22.06
CA PRO A 23 -4.49 1.44 21.65
C PRO A 23 -3.45 1.69 20.55
N LEU A 24 -3.68 2.68 19.67
CA LEU A 24 -2.74 3.02 18.62
C LEU A 24 -1.58 3.88 19.13
N ALA A 25 -1.83 4.74 20.12
CA ALA A 25 -0.78 5.51 20.78
C ALA A 25 0.22 4.59 21.53
N GLU A 26 -0.29 3.53 22.17
CA GLU A 26 0.56 2.53 22.83
C GLU A 26 1.43 1.76 21.83
N VAL A 27 0.84 1.28 20.72
CA VAL A 27 1.59 0.59 19.68
C VAL A 27 2.64 1.51 19.05
N THR A 28 2.25 2.70 18.60
CA THR A 28 3.22 3.63 17.97
C THR A 28 4.29 4.12 18.94
N GLY A 29 4.00 4.21 20.25
CA GLY A 29 5.01 4.51 21.27
C GLY A 29 6.09 3.43 21.42
N ALA A 30 5.78 2.17 21.12
CA ALA A 30 6.74 1.07 21.15
C ALA A 30 7.64 1.01 19.91
N PHE A 31 7.25 1.68 18.82
CA PHE A 31 7.95 1.71 17.53
C PHE A 31 8.28 3.16 17.16
N PRO A 32 9.35 3.76 17.69
CA PRO A 32 9.70 5.17 17.44
C PRO A 32 9.99 5.47 15.96
N GLU A 33 10.28 4.46 15.14
CA GLU A 33 10.42 4.54 13.69
C GLU A 33 9.09 4.72 12.96
N ALA A 34 7.97 4.39 13.60
CA ALA A 34 6.65 4.44 12.99
C ALA A 34 6.20 5.91 12.85
N THR A 35 5.91 6.32 11.62
CA THR A 35 5.51 7.70 11.32
C THR A 35 4.02 7.76 11.04
N LEU A 36 3.31 8.69 11.66
CA LEU A 36 1.91 8.94 11.36
C LEU A 36 1.78 9.75 10.08
N GLU A 37 0.98 9.25 9.15
CA GLU A 37 0.59 10.00 7.96
C GLU A 37 -0.80 10.60 8.16
N GLU A 38 -0.95 11.84 7.69
CA GLU A 38 -2.25 12.49 7.65
C GLU A 38 -3.10 11.87 6.54
N SER A 39 -4.34 11.51 6.89
CA SER A 39 -5.34 11.09 5.92
C SER A 39 -6.38 12.18 5.76
N ALA A 40 -6.66 12.57 4.51
CA ALA A 40 -7.75 13.49 4.18
C ALA A 40 -9.14 13.03 4.69
N THR A 41 -9.28 11.74 5.02
CA THR A 41 -10.52 11.13 5.52
C THR A 41 -10.55 10.94 7.04
N GLY A 42 -9.51 11.40 7.76
CA GLY A 42 -9.38 11.19 9.20
C GLY A 42 -9.08 9.73 9.60
N GLN A 43 -8.69 8.88 8.65
CA GLN A 43 -8.25 7.52 8.93
C GLN A 43 -6.84 7.49 9.53
N ASN A 44 -6.59 6.58 10.46
CA ASN A 44 -5.26 6.40 11.02
C ASN A 44 -4.36 5.68 10.01
N VAL A 45 -3.30 6.35 9.57
CA VAL A 45 -2.31 5.79 8.66
C VAL A 45 -0.95 5.83 9.35
N VAL A 46 -0.28 4.69 9.40
CA VAL A 46 1.04 4.55 10.04
C VAL A 46 2.01 3.96 9.03
N ARG A 47 3.09 4.68 8.75
CA ARG A 47 4.21 4.18 7.98
C ARG A 47 5.22 3.50 8.90
N VAL A 48 5.65 2.30 8.51
CA VAL A 48 6.58 1.46 9.27
C VAL A 48 7.67 0.97 8.31
N ASP A 49 8.86 0.72 8.84
CA ASP A 49 9.91 0.04 8.09
C ASP A 49 9.47 -1.39 7.71
N ALA A 50 9.77 -1.80 6.47
CA ALA A 50 9.37 -3.12 5.99
C ALA A 50 9.96 -4.27 6.82
N GLY A 51 11.17 -4.12 7.38
CA GLY A 51 11.79 -5.13 8.24
C GLY A 51 11.10 -5.30 9.59
N ARG A 52 10.31 -4.33 10.04
CA ARG A 52 9.56 -4.34 11.31
C ARG A 52 8.08 -4.67 11.12
N LEU A 53 7.65 -4.97 9.90
CA LEU A 53 6.25 -5.15 9.53
C LEU A 53 5.54 -6.24 10.35
N VAL A 54 6.19 -7.39 10.55
CA VAL A 54 5.61 -8.50 11.32
C VAL A 54 5.43 -8.12 12.79
N GLU A 55 6.46 -7.53 13.40
CA GLU A 55 6.42 -7.13 14.81
C GLU A 55 5.40 -6.04 15.07
N PHE A 56 5.30 -5.06 14.19
CA PHE A 56 4.30 -4.00 14.29
C PHE A 56 2.88 -4.56 14.13
N THR A 57 2.69 -5.46 13.16
CA THR A 57 1.40 -6.11 12.90
C THR A 57 0.96 -6.99 14.08
N GLN A 58 1.93 -7.69 14.72
CA GLN A 58 1.70 -8.44 15.95
C GLN A 58 1.32 -7.52 17.12
N ALA A 59 2.01 -6.39 17.29
CA ALA A 59 1.67 -5.41 18.32
C ALA A 59 0.27 -4.81 18.10
N CYS A 60 -0.12 -4.53 16.86
CA CYS A 60 -1.50 -4.14 16.55
C CYS A 60 -2.51 -5.23 16.95
N ARG A 61 -2.23 -6.50 16.63
CA ARG A 61 -3.10 -7.60 17.02
C ARG A 61 -3.27 -7.67 18.54
N ASP A 62 -2.18 -7.56 19.27
CA ASP A 62 -2.18 -7.61 20.75
C ASP A 62 -2.87 -6.39 21.37
N ALA A 63 -2.88 -5.24 20.69
CA ALA A 63 -3.60 -4.03 21.06
C ALA A 63 -5.10 -4.02 20.65
N GLY A 64 -5.64 -5.15 20.19
CA GLY A 64 -7.07 -5.29 19.89
C GLY A 64 -7.47 -4.96 18.45
N PHE A 65 -6.55 -5.03 17.50
CA PHE A 65 -6.89 -5.05 16.07
C PHE A 65 -7.15 -6.49 15.61
N GLU A 66 -8.22 -7.12 16.09
CA GLU A 66 -8.48 -8.55 15.81
C GLU A 66 -8.76 -8.90 14.33
N MET A 67 -9.30 -7.98 13.54
CA MET A 67 -9.78 -8.28 12.20
C MET A 67 -8.81 -7.78 11.13
N PHE A 68 -8.22 -8.73 10.41
CA PHE A 68 -7.54 -8.47 9.14
C PHE A 68 -8.58 -8.17 8.04
N ILE A 69 -8.37 -7.08 7.30
CA ILE A 69 -9.28 -6.66 6.22
C ILE A 69 -8.66 -6.91 4.85
N ASP A 70 -7.44 -6.44 4.62
CA ASP A 70 -6.82 -6.46 3.30
C ASP A 70 -5.29 -6.27 3.36
N VAL A 71 -4.59 -6.84 2.37
CA VAL A 71 -3.21 -6.48 2.00
C VAL A 71 -3.21 -6.13 0.52
N THR A 72 -2.76 -4.93 0.19
CA THR A 72 -2.60 -4.49 -1.20
C THR A 72 -1.27 -3.78 -1.39
N ALA A 73 -0.95 -3.38 -2.63
CA ALA A 73 0.24 -2.61 -2.91
C ALA A 73 -0.04 -1.43 -3.84
N VAL A 74 0.79 -0.41 -3.74
CA VAL A 74 0.71 0.80 -4.58
C VAL A 74 2.05 1.05 -5.24
N ASP A 75 2.06 1.12 -6.58
CA ASP A 75 3.25 1.50 -7.37
C ASP A 75 3.28 3.02 -7.58
N TYR A 76 4.18 3.68 -6.86
CA TYR A 76 4.44 5.12 -6.89
C TYR A 76 5.52 5.51 -7.90
N ARG A 77 5.86 4.66 -8.87
CA ARG A 77 6.85 4.96 -9.92
C ARG A 77 6.71 6.39 -10.47
N ARG A 78 7.75 7.20 -10.25
CA ARG A 78 7.87 8.62 -10.67
C ARG A 78 6.85 9.60 -10.07
N GLN A 79 6.07 9.20 -9.07
CA GLN A 79 5.07 10.06 -8.44
C GLN A 79 5.61 10.80 -7.21
N ARG A 80 6.56 10.19 -6.47
CA ARG A 80 7.18 10.78 -5.27
C ARG A 80 8.60 10.23 -5.05
N PRO A 81 9.47 10.93 -4.31
CA PRO A 81 10.73 10.36 -3.84
C PRO A 81 10.50 9.25 -2.81
N GLY A 82 11.46 8.32 -2.70
CA GLY A 82 11.40 7.18 -1.76
C GLY A 82 11.14 5.84 -2.47
N PRO A 83 10.75 4.80 -1.71
CA PRO A 83 10.51 3.46 -2.24
C PRO A 83 9.45 3.46 -3.35
N ARG A 84 9.69 2.65 -4.39
CA ARG A 84 8.75 2.54 -5.53
C ARG A 84 7.39 2.01 -5.11
N TYR A 85 7.36 1.02 -4.22
CA TYR A 85 6.13 0.36 -3.81
C TYR A 85 5.82 0.64 -2.35
N ASP A 86 4.54 0.77 -2.02
CA ASP A 86 4.06 0.62 -0.66
C ASP A 86 3.24 -0.66 -0.56
N VAL A 87 3.57 -1.53 0.38
CA VAL A 87 2.67 -2.57 0.87
C VAL A 87 1.74 -1.93 1.89
N VAL A 88 0.44 -2.12 1.70
CA VAL A 88 -0.63 -1.49 2.46
C VAL A 88 -1.42 -2.57 3.18
N ILE A 89 -1.47 -2.53 4.50
CA ILE A 89 -2.25 -3.47 5.32
C ILE A 89 -3.39 -2.69 5.98
N LEU A 90 -4.60 -3.25 5.94
CA LEU A 90 -5.77 -2.69 6.60
C LEU A 90 -6.20 -3.63 7.73
N LEU A 91 -6.27 -3.08 8.95
CA LEU A 91 -6.77 -3.78 10.12
C LEU A 91 -7.95 -3.03 10.74
N LEU A 92 -8.83 -3.78 11.38
CA LEU A 92 -10.01 -3.30 12.08
C LEU A 92 -10.03 -3.86 13.51
N SER A 93 -10.22 -2.96 14.47
CA SER A 93 -10.64 -3.29 15.83
C SER A 93 -12.16 -3.20 15.91
N LEU A 94 -12.83 -4.30 16.23
CA LEU A 94 -14.27 -4.31 16.49
C LEU A 94 -14.57 -3.76 17.88
N GLN A 95 -13.73 -4.08 18.86
CA GLN A 95 -13.88 -3.59 20.23
C GLN A 95 -13.86 -2.05 20.30
N HIS A 96 -12.97 -1.41 19.55
CA HIS A 96 -12.83 0.04 19.56
C HIS A 96 -13.51 0.72 18.37
N ASN A 97 -14.04 -0.04 17.40
CA ASN A 97 -14.54 0.46 16.11
C ASN A 97 -13.50 1.37 15.41
N LEU A 98 -12.25 0.94 15.42
CA LEU A 98 -11.10 1.70 14.89
C LEU A 98 -10.49 0.98 13.70
N ARG A 99 -10.15 1.75 12.67
CA ARG A 99 -9.37 1.27 11.53
C ARG A 99 -7.97 1.86 11.57
N ILE A 100 -7.01 1.04 11.17
CA ILE A 100 -5.63 1.43 10.92
C ILE A 100 -5.22 0.95 9.54
N ARG A 101 -4.48 1.80 8.82
CA ARG A 101 -3.76 1.44 7.61
C ARG A 101 -2.26 1.50 7.90
N ILE A 102 -1.57 0.39 7.66
CA ILE A 102 -0.13 0.28 7.81
C ILE A 102 0.50 0.39 6.42
N LEU A 103 1.51 1.23 6.26
CA LEU A 103 2.26 1.40 5.02
C LEU A 103 3.70 0.96 5.22
N ALA A 104 4.19 0.04 4.41
CA ALA A 104 5.58 -0.38 4.39
C ALA A 104 6.17 -0.12 3.00
N GLY A 105 7.16 0.77 2.93
CA GLY A 105 7.83 1.08 1.68
C GLY A 105 8.82 -0.02 1.30
N VAL A 106 8.72 -0.53 0.07
CA VAL A 106 9.64 -1.52 -0.50
C VAL A 106 10.15 -1.07 -1.87
N ASP A 107 11.40 -1.36 -2.17
CA ASP A 107 12.06 -0.96 -3.39
C ASP A 107 12.95 -2.08 -3.94
N GLY A 108 13.45 -1.91 -5.16
CA GLY A 108 14.32 -2.85 -5.85
C GLY A 108 13.69 -3.47 -7.10
N GLU A 109 14.52 -4.18 -7.87
CA GLU A 109 14.06 -4.91 -9.07
C GLU A 109 13.17 -6.10 -8.68
N VAL A 110 13.52 -6.77 -7.59
CA VAL A 110 12.72 -7.80 -6.92
C VAL A 110 12.35 -7.26 -5.54
N PRO A 111 11.24 -6.52 -5.42
CA PRO A 111 10.82 -5.95 -4.14
C PRO A 111 10.41 -7.06 -3.18
N THR A 112 10.88 -7.01 -1.93
CA THR A 112 10.61 -8.03 -0.91
C THR A 112 10.02 -7.42 0.35
N ALA A 113 9.04 -8.08 0.96
CA ALA A 113 8.47 -7.72 2.25
C ALA A 113 8.36 -8.96 3.17
N PRO A 114 8.37 -8.82 4.50
CA PRO A 114 8.02 -9.92 5.40
C PRO A 114 6.53 -10.28 5.32
N SER A 115 6.20 -11.57 5.29
CA SER A 115 4.83 -12.07 5.34
C SER A 115 4.21 -11.84 6.73
N ILE A 116 2.95 -11.42 6.77
CA ILE A 116 2.16 -11.31 8.01
C ILE A 116 1.27 -12.53 8.23
N THR A 117 1.36 -13.56 7.40
CA THR A 117 0.56 -14.80 7.54
C THR A 117 0.73 -15.52 8.88
N SER A 118 1.89 -15.36 9.53
CA SER A 118 2.15 -15.86 10.88
C SER A 118 1.30 -15.17 11.96
N VAL A 119 0.93 -13.90 11.74
CA VAL A 119 0.07 -13.10 12.63
C VAL A 119 -1.40 -13.25 12.24
N TYR A 120 -1.70 -13.10 10.94
CA TYR A 120 -3.02 -13.20 10.35
C TYR A 120 -3.04 -14.23 9.23
N PRO A 121 -3.48 -15.47 9.49
CA PRO A 121 -3.53 -16.53 8.47
C PRO A 121 -4.39 -16.16 7.24
N GLY A 122 -5.37 -15.27 7.42
CA GLY A 122 -6.21 -14.76 6.34
C GLY A 122 -5.47 -13.93 5.29
N ALA A 123 -4.25 -13.45 5.57
CA ALA A 123 -3.45 -12.67 4.64
C ALA A 123 -2.87 -13.50 3.47
N ASN A 124 -2.93 -14.84 3.55
CA ASN A 124 -2.28 -15.74 2.58
C ASN A 124 -2.67 -15.43 1.12
N PHE A 125 -3.97 -15.39 0.82
CA PHE A 125 -4.42 -15.10 -0.55
C PHE A 125 -4.11 -13.67 -1.01
N TYR A 126 -4.15 -12.70 -0.10
CA TYR A 126 -3.89 -11.29 -0.42
C TYR A 126 -2.40 -11.04 -0.70
N GLU A 127 -1.50 -11.65 0.08
CA GLU A 127 -0.07 -11.61 -0.20
C GLU A 127 0.26 -12.27 -1.54
N ARG A 128 -0.42 -13.36 -1.89
CA ARG A 128 -0.31 -14.00 -3.22
C ARG A 128 -0.86 -13.13 -4.34
N GLU A 129 -1.96 -12.41 -4.13
CA GLU A 129 -2.48 -11.43 -5.09
C GLU A 129 -1.45 -10.32 -5.36
N VAL A 130 -0.87 -9.75 -4.30
CA VAL A 130 0.15 -8.71 -4.41
C VAL A 130 1.40 -9.24 -5.12
N TYR A 131 1.81 -10.47 -4.83
CA TYR A 131 2.89 -11.14 -5.57
C TYR A 131 2.57 -11.29 -7.06
N ASP A 132 1.36 -11.77 -7.41
CA ASP A 132 1.01 -12.01 -8.81
C ASP A 132 0.87 -10.69 -9.61
N LEU A 133 0.22 -9.68 -9.03
CA LEU A 133 -0.12 -8.43 -9.72
C LEU A 133 0.97 -7.36 -9.66
N PHE A 134 1.76 -7.32 -8.59
CA PHE A 134 2.83 -6.33 -8.37
C PHE A 134 4.22 -6.95 -8.29
N GLY A 135 4.36 -8.26 -8.16
CA GLY A 135 5.66 -8.95 -8.10
C GLY A 135 6.46 -8.62 -6.85
N ILE A 136 5.78 -8.37 -5.73
CA ILE A 136 6.41 -8.21 -4.42
C ILE A 136 6.48 -9.59 -3.77
N GLU A 137 7.68 -10.04 -3.41
CA GLU A 137 7.89 -11.34 -2.78
C GLU A 137 7.75 -11.23 -1.26
N PHE A 138 6.95 -12.13 -0.68
CA PHE A 138 6.74 -12.18 0.76
C PHE A 138 7.61 -13.26 1.42
N THR A 139 8.57 -12.84 2.23
CA THR A 139 9.48 -13.75 2.95
C THR A 139 8.75 -14.39 4.14
N GLY A 140 8.87 -15.71 4.27
CA GLY A 140 8.15 -16.48 5.30
C GLY A 140 6.71 -16.87 4.95
N HIS A 141 6.24 -16.57 3.72
CA HIS A 141 4.93 -17.01 3.26
C HIS A 141 4.90 -18.54 3.00
N PRO A 142 3.85 -19.27 3.40
CA PRO A 142 3.80 -20.73 3.31
C PRO A 142 3.75 -21.29 1.88
N ASP A 143 3.06 -20.62 0.96
CA ASP A 143 2.90 -21.04 -0.44
C ASP A 143 2.74 -19.82 -1.36
N LEU A 144 3.85 -19.20 -1.75
CA LEU A 144 3.82 -18.01 -2.61
C LEU A 144 3.77 -18.43 -4.08
N THR A 145 2.56 -18.66 -4.56
CA THR A 145 2.28 -19.02 -5.96
C THR A 145 1.21 -18.09 -6.55
N ARG A 146 1.17 -17.96 -7.88
CA ARG A 146 0.20 -17.13 -8.60
C ARG A 146 -1.23 -17.59 -8.32
N ILE A 147 -2.18 -16.66 -8.42
CA ILE A 147 -3.61 -16.93 -8.18
C ILE A 147 -4.55 -16.25 -9.17
N MET A 148 -4.21 -15.08 -9.68
CA MET A 148 -5.05 -14.28 -10.57
C MET A 148 -4.72 -14.56 -12.04
N LEU A 149 -3.44 -14.70 -12.35
CA LEU A 149 -2.93 -14.84 -13.70
C LEU A 149 -2.66 -16.31 -14.04
N PRO A 150 -2.72 -16.68 -15.33
CA PRO A 150 -2.27 -17.98 -15.80
C PRO A 150 -0.81 -18.28 -15.41
N ASP A 151 -0.49 -19.54 -15.18
CA ASP A 151 0.85 -19.98 -14.74
C ASP A 151 1.97 -19.62 -15.72
N ASP A 152 1.64 -19.50 -17.01
CA ASP A 152 2.56 -19.15 -18.10
C ASP A 152 2.69 -17.63 -18.33
N TRP A 153 1.99 -16.82 -17.54
CA TRP A 153 2.03 -15.37 -17.68
C TRP A 153 3.40 -14.80 -17.30
N SER A 154 3.94 -13.90 -18.12
CA SER A 154 5.19 -13.18 -17.81
C SER A 154 4.91 -11.73 -17.41
N GLY A 155 5.43 -11.33 -16.25
CA GLY A 155 5.30 -9.96 -15.73
C GLY A 155 4.12 -9.75 -14.77
N HIS A 156 3.90 -8.48 -14.41
CA HIS A 156 3.02 -8.05 -13.33
C HIS A 156 2.15 -6.86 -13.79
N PRO A 157 0.85 -7.08 -14.08
CA PRO A 157 0.03 -6.15 -14.86
C PRO A 157 -0.29 -4.83 -14.14
N LEU A 158 -0.30 -4.79 -12.81
CA LEU A 158 -0.61 -3.56 -12.05
C LEU A 158 0.61 -2.65 -11.87
N ARG A 159 1.80 -3.08 -12.27
CA ARG A 159 2.98 -2.21 -12.28
C ARG A 159 2.85 -1.14 -13.37
N LYS A 160 3.30 0.08 -13.09
CA LYS A 160 3.20 1.23 -14.01
C LYS A 160 4.15 1.17 -15.20
N ASP A 161 5.05 0.20 -15.25
CA ASP A 161 5.89 -0.15 -16.41
C ASP A 161 5.25 -1.21 -17.32
N SER A 162 4.21 -1.91 -16.86
CA SER A 162 3.48 -2.85 -17.70
C SER A 162 2.66 -2.09 -18.77
N PRO A 163 2.74 -2.48 -20.06
CA PRO A 163 1.95 -1.84 -21.09
C PRO A 163 0.46 -2.08 -20.86
N VAL A 164 -0.35 -1.05 -21.07
CA VAL A 164 -1.80 -1.21 -21.11
C VAL A 164 -2.13 -2.00 -22.37
N GLY A 165 -2.66 -3.22 -22.20
CA GLY A 165 -3.14 -4.03 -23.30
C GLY A 165 -4.15 -3.24 -24.12
N SER A 166 -3.82 -2.93 -25.37
CA SER A 166 -4.71 -2.24 -26.28
C SER A 166 -4.93 -3.10 -27.50
N VAL A 167 -6.21 -3.27 -27.87
CA VAL A 167 -6.59 -3.86 -29.14
C VAL A 167 -7.09 -2.71 -30.00
N PRO A 168 -6.48 -2.43 -31.16
CA PRO A 168 -6.97 -1.38 -32.03
C PRO A 168 -8.40 -1.71 -32.47
N ILE A 169 -9.31 -0.74 -32.32
CA ILE A 169 -10.68 -0.88 -32.77
C ILE A 169 -10.67 -0.98 -34.29
N GLN A 170 -11.07 -2.14 -34.82
CA GLN A 170 -11.20 -2.34 -36.25
C GLN A 170 -12.61 -1.92 -36.68
N PHE A 171 -12.69 -0.84 -37.47
CA PHE A 171 -13.92 -0.47 -38.14
C PHE A 171 -14.06 -1.24 -39.45
N LYS A 172 -15.28 -1.65 -39.78
CA LYS A 172 -15.58 -2.26 -41.08
C LYS A 172 -15.50 -1.19 -42.18
N GLY A 173 -14.59 -1.35 -43.14
CA GLY A 173 -14.52 -0.52 -44.36
C GLY A 173 -13.32 0.44 -44.47
N THR A 174 -12.43 0.51 -43.47
CA THR A 174 -11.29 1.44 -43.46
C THR A 174 -10.04 0.97 -44.19
N ASN A 175 -10.02 -0.26 -44.73
CA ASN A 175 -8.97 -0.71 -45.65
C ASN A 175 -9.34 -0.35 -47.10
N LYS A 176 -9.36 0.94 -47.41
CA LYS A 176 -9.25 1.45 -48.80
C LYS A 176 -8.32 2.66 -48.78
N VAL A 177 -7.02 2.40 -48.57
CA VAL A 177 -5.99 3.34 -49.00
C VAL A 177 -5.61 2.90 -50.41
N GLN A 178 -5.85 3.81 -51.35
CA GLN A 178 -5.58 3.71 -52.78
C GLN A 178 -4.11 4.06 -53.06
#